data_AF-A0A7R6X8X7-F1
#
_entry.id   AF-A0A7R6X8X7-F1
#
_cell.length_a   1.000
_cell.length_b   1.000
_cell.length_c   1.000
_cell.angle_alpha   90.00
_cell.angle_beta   90.00
_cell.angle_gamma   90.00
#
_symmetry.space_group_name_H-M   'P 1'
#
loop_
_entity.id
_entity.type
_entity.pdbx_description
1 polymer ?
#
loop_
_entity_poly.entity_id
_entity_poly.type
_entity_poly.pdbx_seq_one_letter_code
_entity_poly.pdbx_strand_id
1 'polypeptide(L)' 'MRGRGWIKALREDDARQVRARIAELERDLIAITSQGRHRRFEAGLELRNAKFRLECLEECIEGVSEKGAR' A
#
# COMPACT_ATOMS: atom_id res chain seq x y z
N MET A 1 -17.42 22.97 0.91
CA MET A 1 -16.91 22.13 -0.20
C MET A 1 -15.44 21.84 0.04
N ARG A 2 -15.04 20.60 0.33
CA ARG A 2 -13.61 20.26 0.31
C ARG A 2 -13.22 20.07 -1.17
N GLY A 3 -12.27 20.86 -1.67
CA GLY A 3 -11.81 20.81 -3.08
C GLY A 3 -10.92 19.59 -3.37
N ARG A 4 -10.70 19.23 -4.63
CA ARG A 4 -10.01 17.99 -5.08
C ARG A 4 -8.72 17.59 -4.33
N GLY A 5 -8.02 18.54 -3.69
CA GLY A 5 -6.90 18.27 -2.80
C GLY A 5 -7.19 17.33 -1.61
N TRP A 6 -8.43 17.26 -1.09
CA TRP A 6 -8.74 16.33 0.02
C TRP A 6 -8.74 14.86 -0.42
N ILE A 7 -9.14 14.59 -1.67
CA ILE A 7 -9.14 13.23 -2.23
C ILE A 7 -7.70 12.78 -2.44
N LYS A 8 -6.84 13.67 -2.97
CA LYS A 8 -5.40 13.39 -3.13
C LYS A 8 -4.75 13.10 -1.78
N ALA A 9 -4.94 13.96 -0.78
CA ALA A 9 -4.37 13.79 0.55
C ALA A 9 -4.81 12.48 1.23
N LEU A 10 -6.08 12.09 1.04
CA LEU A 10 -6.59 10.81 1.53
C LEU A 10 -5.89 9.61 0.85
N ARG A 11 -5.73 9.65 -0.47
CA ARG A 11 -5.06 8.57 -1.21
C ARG A 11 -3.57 8.48 -0.91
N GLU A 12 -2.92 9.62 -0.71
CA GLU A 12 -1.52 9.66 -0.24
C GLU A 12 -1.37 9.05 1.15
N ASP A 13 -2.33 9.28 2.05
CA ASP A 13 -2.34 8.64 3.37
C ASP A 13 -2.56 7.13 3.28
N ASP A 14 -3.54 6.69 2.48
CA ASP A 14 -3.76 5.27 2.18
C ASP A 14 -2.46 4.61 1.65
N ALA A 15 -1.76 5.27 0.72
CA ALA A 15 -0.52 4.76 0.15
C ALA A 15 0.61 4.69 1.19
N ARG A 16 0.71 5.66 2.11
CA ARG A 16 1.66 5.60 3.23
C ARG A 16 1.39 4.41 4.15
N GLN A 17 0.13 4.17 4.50
CA GLN A 17 -0.25 3.04 5.35
C GLN A 17 0.07 1.70 4.68
N VAL A 18 -0.23 1.56 3.38
CA VAL A 18 0.09 0.34 2.62
C VAL A 18 1.60 0.13 2.53
N ARG A 19 2.41 1.17 2.31
CA ARG A 19 3.88 1.06 2.33
C ARG A 19 4.42 0.61 3.69
N ALA A 20 3.87 1.14 4.79
CA ALA A 20 4.23 0.70 6.14
C ALA A 20 3.92 -0.79 6.34
N ARG A 21 2.74 -1.24 5.88
CA ARG A 21 2.33 -2.65 5.96
C ARG A 21 3.20 -3.57 5.11
N ILE A 22 3.58 -3.16 3.90
CA ILE A 22 4.54 -3.89 3.06
C ILE A 22 5.86 -4.08 3.81
N ALA A 23 6.40 -3.01 4.41
CA ALA A 23 7.65 -3.08 5.15
C ALA A 23 7.56 -4.00 6.38
N GLU A 24 6.41 -4.06 7.07
CA GLU A 24 6.17 -5.03 8.13
C GLU A 24 6.16 -6.46 7.62
N LEU A 25 5.40 -6.75 6.56
CA LEU A 25 5.31 -8.09 5.97
C LEU A 25 6.65 -8.58 5.44
N GLU A 26 7.44 -7.70 4.82
CA GLU A 26 8.80 -8.02 4.37
C GLU A 26 9.72 -8.33 5.55
N ARG A 27 9.63 -7.57 6.65
CA ARG A 27 10.36 -7.88 7.89
C ARG A 27 9.94 -9.21 8.49
N ASP A 28 8.64 -9.51 8.54
CA ASP A 28 8.12 -10.76 9.10
C ASP A 28 8.58 -11.98 8.30
N LEU A 29 8.66 -11.85 6.96
CA LEU A 29 9.16 -12.90 6.08
C LEU A 29 10.67 -13.15 6.23
N ILE A 30 11.45 -12.09 6.48
CA ILE A 30 12.92 -12.16 6.66
C ILE A 30 13.27 -12.59 8.10
N ALA A 31 12.44 -12.22 9.08
CA ALA A 31 12.66 -12.55 10.47
C ALA A 31 12.84 -14.06 10.59
N ILE A 32 14.04 -14.48 11.02
CA ILE A 32 14.42 -15.87 11.30
C ILE A 32 13.69 -16.32 12.56
N THR A 33 12.37 -16.32 12.49
CA THR A 33 11.49 -16.67 13.58
C THR A 33 10.65 -17.87 13.17
N SER A 34 10.25 -18.60 14.19
CA SER A 34 9.49 -19.86 14.21
C SER A 34 8.12 -19.81 13.53
N GLN A 35 7.82 -18.78 12.73
CA GLN A 35 6.60 -18.71 11.95
C GLN A 35 6.51 -19.97 11.06
N GLY A 36 5.51 -20.79 11.36
CA GLY A 36 5.25 -22.01 10.60
C GLY A 36 5.01 -21.71 9.12
N ARG A 37 5.20 -22.72 8.27
CA ARG A 37 5.03 -22.62 6.80
C ARG A 37 3.72 -21.93 6.39
N HIS A 38 2.65 -22.17 7.13
CA HIS A 38 1.34 -21.57 6.88
C HIS A 38 1.35 -20.04 7.06
N ARG A 39 1.89 -19.52 8.17
CA ARG A 39 1.97 -18.06 8.40
C ARG A 39 2.85 -17.35 7.37
N ARG A 40 3.94 -17.99 6.92
CA ARG A 40 4.78 -17.43 5.84
C ARG A 40 4.03 -17.36 4.52
N PHE A 41 3.22 -18.38 4.22
CA PHE A 41 2.38 -18.37 3.03
C PHE A 41 1.33 -17.27 3.08
N GLU A 42 0.65 -17.11 4.22
CA GLU A 42 -0.32 -16.04 4.44
C GLU A 42 0.33 -14.65 4.33
N ALA A 43 1.48 -14.44 4.98
CA ALA A 43 2.22 -13.18 4.89
C ALA A 43 2.70 -12.89 3.45
N GLY A 44 3.10 -13.91 2.70
CA GLY A 44 3.46 -13.77 1.28
C GLY A 44 2.26 -13.41 0.39
N LEU A 45 1.10 -14.04 0.63
CA LEU A 45 -0.14 -13.70 -0.07
C LEU A 45 -0.60 -12.27 0.25
N GLU A 46 -0.54 -11.90 1.52
CA GLU A 46 -0.87 -10.55 1.97
C GLU A 46 0.09 -9.52 1.35
N LEU A 47 1.39 -9.82 1.29
CA LEU A 47 2.40 -8.95 0.68
C LEU A 47 2.11 -8.71 -0.80
N ARG A 48 1.76 -9.76 -1.55
CA ARG A 48 1.38 -9.65 -2.95
C ARG A 48 0.17 -8.73 -3.14
N ASN A 49 -0.85 -8.91 -2.31
CA ASN A 49 -2.07 -8.08 -2.37
C ASN A 49 -1.79 -6.62 -1.98
N ALA A 50 -0.96 -6.39 -0.97
CA ALA A 50 -0.56 -5.06 -0.54
C ALA A 50 0.23 -4.32 -1.63
N LYS A 51 1.15 -5.00 -2.32
CA LYS A 51 1.91 -4.43 -3.45
C LYS A 51 0.99 -4.04 -4.60
N PHE A 52 0.07 -4.92 -5.00
CA PHE A 52 -0.92 -4.59 -6.03
C PHE A 52 -1.81 -3.41 -5.64
N ARG A 53 -2.27 -3.37 -4.38
CA ARG A 53 -3.06 -2.24 -3.89
C ARG A 53 -2.28 -0.93 -3.90
N LEU A 54 -0.98 -0.96 -3.60
CA LEU A 54 -0.13 0.22 -3.65
C LEU A 54 -0.01 0.76 -5.09
N GLU A 55 0.22 -0.11 -6.07
CA GLU A 55 0.27 0.25 -7.49
C GLU A 55 -1.02 0.95 -7.94
N CYS A 56 -2.19 0.37 -7.63
CA CYS A 56 -3.47 1.02 -7.94
C CYS A 56 -3.66 2.37 -7.24
N LEU A 57 -3.17 2.53 -6.01
CA LEU A 57 -3.23 3.81 -5.29
C LEU A 57 -2.32 4.85 -5.94
N GLU A 58 -1.13 4.47 -6.37
CA GLU A 58 -0.17 5.35 -7.06
C GLU A 58 -0.75 5.83 -8.39
N GLU A 59 -1.29 4.92 -9.22
CA GLU A 59 -2.02 5.27 -10.45
C GLU A 59 -3.20 6.24 -10.18
N CYS A 60 -3.97 5.99 -9.11
CA CYS A 60 -5.07 6.87 -8.74
C CYS A 60 -4.59 8.27 -8.34
N ILE A 61 -3.50 8.37 -7.57
CA ILE A 61 -2.92 9.65 -7.14
C ILE A 61 -2.42 10.45 -8.34
N GLU A 62 -1.73 9.79 -9.28
CA GLU A 62 -1.27 10.39 -10.52
C GLU A 62 -2.44 10.93 -11.35
N GLY A 63 -3.48 10.13 -11.57
CA GLY A 63 -4.66 10.55 -12.32
C GLY A 63 -5.44 11.70 -11.66
N VAL A 64 -5.43 11.82 -10.33
CA VAL A 64 -5.98 13.00 -9.62
C VAL A 64 -5.09 14.24 -9.81
N SER A 65 -3.77 14.05 -9.88
CA SER A 65 -2.80 15.12 -10.11
C SER A 65 -2.91 15.69 -11.53
N GLU A 66 -3.02 14.83 -12.55
CA GLU A 66 -3.17 15.24 -13.96
C GLU A 66 -4.48 15.99 -14.22
N LYS A 67 -5.60 15.52 -13.63
CA LYS A 67 -6.91 16.18 -13.76
C LYS A 67 -7.01 17.48 -12.96
N GLY A 68 -6.11 17.71 -12.00
CA GLY A 68 -6.05 18.93 -11.21
C GLY A 68 -5.26 20.06 -11.88
N ALA A 69 -4.38 19.75 -12.82
CA ALA A 69 -3.50 20.69 -13.53
C ALA A 69 -4.09 21.27 -14.83
N ARG A 70 -5.30 20.84 -15.21
CA ARG A 70 -6.04 21.27 -16.42
C ARG A 70 -7.22 22.15 -16.04
#